data_AF-A0A7X7M7L4-F1
#
_entry.id   AF-A0A7X7M7L4-F1
#
_cell.length_a   1.000
_cell.length_b   1.000
_cell.length_c   1.000
_cell.angle_alpha   90.00
_cell.angle_beta   90.00
_cell.angle_gamma   90.00
#
_symmetry.space_group_name_H-M   'P 1'
#
loop_
_entity.id
_entity.type
_entity.pdbx_description
1 polymer ?
#
loop_
_entity_poly.entity_id
_entity_poly.type
_entity_poly.pdbx_seq_one_letter_code
_entity_poly.pdbx_strand_id
1 'polypeptide(L)'
;MAAQVDFNRVDQLLEQYLPRMEKDLLDLLAFPSVEKPPDGPGAPFGRPVADALEHTLRLAAALGLVTENIDGYLGLARLPGASEEEIGVLSHLDVVPANAEEWESPPFAPQTRAGRIYGRGAIDDKGPLIATLYATLALAETISQPLPHTVTLMFGCNEESGCQCIKYYLRHRRPPKSGFSPDAEFPLIIGEKGIIHFSLEDDWPDSEAGGAPLTLLIATAGSAANIIPGAAKAKLRVNHGPAPQSLGQVRAQTHDDCLLL
;
A
#
# COMPACT_ATOMS: atom_id res chain seq x y z
N MET A 1 27.26 -28.63 -3.76
CA MET A 1 27.03 -27.98 -5.06
C MET A 1 25.90 -27.00 -4.86
N ALA A 2 26.02 -25.74 -5.30
CA ALA A 2 24.94 -24.77 -5.14
C ALA A 2 23.70 -25.25 -5.91
N ALA A 3 22.49 -25.03 -5.38
CA ALA A 3 21.26 -25.29 -6.10
C ALA A 3 21.30 -24.50 -7.42
N GLN A 4 21.32 -25.20 -8.55
CA GLN A 4 21.30 -24.55 -9.86
C GLN A 4 19.84 -24.26 -10.21
N VAL A 5 19.49 -22.98 -10.27
CA VAL A 5 18.16 -22.53 -10.69
C VAL A 5 18.12 -22.49 -12.22
N ASP A 6 17.12 -23.13 -12.81
CA ASP A 6 16.84 -23.04 -14.24
C ASP A 6 15.91 -21.85 -14.50
N PHE A 7 16.49 -20.68 -14.76
CA PHE A 7 15.73 -19.45 -14.99
C PHE A 7 14.83 -19.50 -16.22
N ASN A 8 15.22 -20.24 -17.27
CA ASN A 8 14.34 -20.42 -18.44
C ASN A 8 13.07 -21.18 -18.05
N ARG A 9 13.21 -22.18 -17.17
CA ARG A 9 12.05 -22.91 -16.65
C ARG A 9 11.20 -22.04 -15.73
N VAL A 10 11.82 -21.21 -14.90
CA VAL A 10 11.10 -20.23 -14.06
C VAL A 10 10.26 -19.30 -14.93
N ASP A 11 10.83 -18.73 -15.99
CA ASP A 11 10.11 -17.82 -16.90
C ASP A 11 8.90 -18.52 -17.55
N GLN A 12 9.08 -19.76 -18.04
CA GLN A 12 7.99 -20.57 -18.60
C GLN A 12 6.87 -20.85 -17.57
N LEU A 13 7.23 -21.11 -16.32
CA LEU A 13 6.24 -21.33 -15.26
C LEU A 13 5.46 -20.05 -14.97
N LEU A 14 6.15 -18.90 -14.89
CA LEU A 14 5.50 -17.61 -14.68
C LEU A 14 4.53 -17.26 -15.81
N GLU A 15 4.90 -17.50 -17.07
CA GLU A 15 3.98 -17.35 -18.21
C GLU A 15 2.74 -18.25 -18.07
N GLN A 16 2.91 -19.48 -17.59
CA GLN A 16 1.80 -20.41 -17.35
C GLN A 16 0.92 -19.98 -16.17
N TYR A 17 1.50 -19.37 -15.14
CA TYR A 17 0.78 -18.89 -13.97
C TYR A 17 0.09 -17.56 -14.19
N LEU A 18 0.45 -16.79 -15.22
CA LEU A 18 -0.04 -15.43 -15.43
C LEU A 18 -1.57 -15.30 -15.32
N PRO A 19 -2.42 -16.17 -15.93
CA PRO A 19 -3.88 -16.07 -15.75
C PRO A 19 -4.34 -16.26 -14.30
N ARG A 20 -3.62 -17.10 -13.54
CA ARG A 20 -3.90 -17.34 -12.12
C ARG A 20 -3.42 -16.18 -11.26
N MET A 21 -2.25 -15.61 -11.57
CA MET A 21 -1.71 -14.40 -10.94
C MET A 21 -2.68 -13.23 -11.10
N GLU A 22 -3.18 -13.00 -12.33
CA GLU A 22 -4.16 -11.95 -12.60
C GLU A 22 -5.42 -12.15 -11.78
N LYS A 23 -5.96 -13.37 -11.74
CA LYS A 23 -7.15 -13.69 -10.95
C LYS A 23 -6.92 -13.45 -9.46
N ASP A 24 -5.83 -13.96 -8.90
CA ASP A 24 -5.56 -13.83 -7.46
C ASP A 24 -5.25 -12.37 -7.07
N LEU A 25 -4.66 -11.59 -7.98
CA LEU A 25 -4.52 -10.15 -7.81
C LEU A 25 -5.90 -9.46 -7.81
N LEU A 26 -6.79 -9.77 -8.75
CA LEU A 26 -8.15 -9.22 -8.76
C LEU A 26 -8.90 -9.56 -7.46
N ASP A 27 -8.78 -10.80 -6.97
CA ASP A 27 -9.40 -11.20 -5.71
C ASP A 27 -8.82 -10.39 -4.52
N LEU A 28 -7.50 -10.19 -4.47
CA LEU A 28 -6.85 -9.44 -3.41
C LEU A 28 -7.15 -7.92 -3.45
N LEU A 29 -7.30 -7.36 -4.66
CA LEU A 29 -7.66 -5.95 -4.87
C LEU A 29 -9.09 -5.64 -4.44
N ALA A 30 -9.98 -6.64 -4.38
CA ALA A 30 -11.34 -6.46 -3.91
C ALA A 30 -11.44 -6.16 -2.40
N PHE A 31 -10.37 -6.42 -1.62
CA PHE A 31 -10.33 -6.06 -0.20
C PHE A 31 -10.00 -4.58 -0.01
N PRO A 32 -10.90 -3.78 0.59
CA PRO A 32 -10.65 -2.37 0.88
C PRO A 32 -9.80 -2.21 2.14
N SER A 33 -8.57 -2.70 2.10
CA SER A 33 -7.60 -2.73 3.22
C SER A 33 -7.02 -1.35 3.55
N VAL A 34 -7.87 -0.34 3.61
CA VAL A 34 -7.53 0.98 4.14
C VAL A 34 -7.53 0.89 5.67
N GLU A 35 -6.53 1.49 6.32
CA GLU A 35 -6.44 1.50 7.78
C GLU A 35 -7.74 1.98 8.43
N LYS A 36 -8.17 1.25 9.46
CA LYS A 36 -9.28 1.60 10.35
C LYS A 36 -8.84 1.44 11.81
N PRO A 37 -9.59 2.02 12.76
CA PRO A 37 -9.38 1.73 14.17
C PRO A 37 -9.37 0.21 14.45
N PRO A 38 -8.65 -0.25 15.51
CA PRO A 38 -8.61 -1.65 15.87
C PRO A 38 -10.00 -2.26 16.02
N ASP A 39 -10.20 -3.47 15.49
CA ASP A 39 -11.48 -4.19 15.51
C ASP A 39 -11.32 -5.58 16.15
N GLY A 40 -10.91 -5.58 17.42
CA GLY A 40 -10.70 -6.80 18.21
C GLY A 40 -9.37 -7.52 17.97
N PRO A 41 -9.18 -8.69 18.60
CA PRO A 41 -7.94 -9.47 18.49
C PRO A 41 -7.65 -9.88 17.05
N GLY A 42 -6.40 -9.71 16.60
CA GLY A 42 -5.99 -10.05 15.23
C GLY A 42 -6.36 -9.02 14.16
N ALA A 43 -6.98 -7.89 14.54
CA ALA A 43 -7.31 -6.80 13.61
C ALA A 43 -6.86 -5.43 14.16
N PRO A 44 -5.56 -5.23 14.45
CA PRO A 44 -5.04 -3.99 15.03
C PRO A 44 -5.22 -2.78 14.10
N PHE A 45 -5.31 -3.00 12.78
CA PHE A 45 -5.52 -1.96 11.76
C PHE A 45 -6.92 -2.05 11.12
N GLY A 46 -7.84 -2.68 11.85
CA GLY A 46 -9.23 -2.90 11.47
C GLY A 46 -9.47 -4.15 10.62
N ARG A 47 -10.75 -4.56 10.56
CA ARG A 47 -11.17 -5.80 9.91
C ARG A 47 -10.79 -5.91 8.43
N PRO A 48 -10.92 -4.87 7.58
CA PRO A 48 -10.58 -5.00 6.16
C PRO A 48 -9.12 -5.38 5.89
N VAL A 49 -8.20 -4.88 6.71
CA VAL A 49 -6.77 -5.22 6.61
C VAL A 49 -6.54 -6.66 7.08
N ALA A 50 -7.16 -7.06 8.19
CA ALA A 50 -7.10 -8.44 8.69
C ALA A 50 -7.66 -9.45 7.68
N ASP A 51 -8.77 -9.13 7.00
CA ASP A 51 -9.37 -9.97 5.96
C ASP A 51 -8.43 -10.16 4.77
N ALA A 52 -7.76 -9.09 4.32
CA ALA A 52 -6.75 -9.16 3.26
C ALA A 52 -5.56 -10.04 3.68
N LEU A 53 -5.09 -9.90 4.93
CA LEU A 53 -4.02 -10.73 5.49
C LEU A 53 -4.41 -12.21 5.55
N GLU A 54 -5.59 -12.52 6.09
CA GLU A 54 -6.13 -13.88 6.17
C GLU A 54 -6.31 -14.51 4.78
N HIS A 55 -6.75 -13.73 3.79
CA HIS A 55 -6.83 -14.18 2.40
C HIS A 55 -5.45 -14.53 1.83
N THR A 56 -4.50 -13.61 1.95
CA THR A 56 -3.13 -13.79 1.42
C THR A 56 -2.41 -14.97 2.07
N LEU A 57 -2.54 -15.17 3.39
CA LEU A 57 -1.96 -16.33 4.07
C LEU A 57 -2.61 -17.65 3.62
N ARG A 58 -3.93 -17.67 3.38
CA ARG A 58 -4.59 -18.87 2.82
C ARG A 58 -4.12 -19.16 1.40
N LEU A 59 -3.96 -18.14 0.57
CA LEU A 59 -3.42 -18.28 -0.77
C LEU A 59 -2.00 -18.86 -0.73
N ALA A 60 -1.11 -18.25 0.06
CA ALA A 60 0.27 -18.72 0.21
C ALA A 60 0.34 -20.17 0.74
N ALA A 61 -0.50 -20.54 1.71
CA ALA A 61 -0.60 -21.92 2.19
C ALA A 61 -1.08 -22.90 1.11
N ALA A 62 -2.05 -22.49 0.29
CA ALA A 62 -2.52 -23.29 -0.85
C ALA A 62 -1.47 -23.46 -1.95
N LEU A 63 -0.46 -22.59 -2.00
CA LEU A 63 0.72 -22.71 -2.86
C LEU A 63 1.85 -23.54 -2.20
N GLY A 64 1.63 -24.11 -1.02
CA GLY A 64 2.58 -24.98 -0.33
C GLY A 64 3.59 -24.26 0.57
N LEU A 65 3.43 -22.95 0.80
CA LEU A 65 4.29 -22.21 1.73
C LEU A 65 3.84 -22.41 3.18
N VAL A 66 4.80 -22.38 4.11
CA VAL A 66 4.53 -22.43 5.55
C VAL A 66 4.13 -21.04 6.03
N THR A 67 2.90 -20.89 6.50
CA THR A 67 2.34 -19.58 6.84
C THR A 67 2.19 -19.34 8.35
N GLU A 68 2.37 -18.09 8.77
CA GLU A 68 2.22 -17.64 10.15
C GLU A 68 1.55 -16.26 10.17
N ASN A 69 0.59 -16.06 11.06
CA ASN A 69 0.01 -14.74 11.33
C ASN A 69 0.58 -14.23 12.66
N ILE A 70 1.21 -13.05 12.64
CA ILE A 70 1.77 -12.38 13.81
C ILE A 70 0.73 -11.39 14.35
N ASP A 71 -0.26 -11.91 15.08
CA ASP A 71 -1.28 -11.14 15.81
C ASP A 71 -2.08 -10.12 14.96
N GLY A 72 -2.16 -10.33 13.65
CA GLY A 72 -2.77 -9.40 12.70
C GLY A 72 -1.90 -8.22 12.29
N TYR A 73 -0.68 -8.12 12.82
CA TYR A 73 0.27 -7.07 12.46
C TYR A 73 1.04 -7.40 11.18
N LEU A 74 1.40 -8.67 10.99
CA LEU A 74 2.23 -9.09 9.88
C LEU A 74 2.00 -10.57 9.54
N GLY A 75 1.95 -10.89 8.25
CA GLY A 75 1.92 -12.26 7.74
C GLY A 75 3.29 -12.75 7.29
N LEU A 76 3.58 -14.03 7.49
CA LEU A 76 4.77 -14.67 6.97
C LEU A 76 4.35 -15.86 6.10
N ALA A 77 5.00 -16.02 4.95
CA ALA A 77 4.92 -17.22 4.12
C ALA A 77 6.33 -17.68 3.75
N ARG A 78 6.69 -18.89 4.15
CA ARG A 78 8.07 -19.39 4.08
C ARG A 78 8.21 -20.54 3.09
N LEU A 79 9.25 -20.45 2.27
CA LEU A 79 9.82 -21.58 1.54
C LEU A 79 11.05 -22.07 2.31
N PRO A 80 10.98 -23.21 3.03
CA PRO A 80 12.06 -23.67 3.88
C PRO A 80 13.36 -23.93 3.10
N GLY A 81 14.47 -23.39 3.61
CA GLY A 81 15.81 -23.68 3.14
C GLY A 81 16.53 -24.73 4.00
N ALA A 82 17.83 -24.90 3.74
CA ALA A 82 18.72 -25.76 4.52
C ALA A 82 19.11 -25.16 5.89
N SER A 83 18.88 -23.85 6.08
CA SER A 83 19.21 -23.08 7.28
C SER A 83 17.97 -22.39 7.85
N GLU A 84 17.99 -22.16 9.17
CA GLU A 84 17.01 -21.30 9.86
C GLU A 84 17.24 -19.80 9.61
N GLU A 85 18.37 -19.41 8.99
CA GLU A 85 18.56 -18.03 8.53
C GLU A 85 17.58 -17.70 7.40
N GLU A 86 16.91 -16.55 7.51
CA GLU A 86 15.88 -16.11 6.57
C GLU A 86 16.38 -15.00 5.64
N ILE A 87 15.94 -15.03 4.38
CA ILE A 87 15.99 -13.91 3.41
C ILE A 87 14.57 -13.36 3.26
N GLY A 88 14.37 -12.12 3.69
CA GLY A 88 13.06 -11.48 3.70
C GLY A 88 12.71 -10.80 2.37
N VAL A 89 11.47 -10.95 1.94
CA VAL A 89 10.86 -10.13 0.87
C VAL A 89 9.68 -9.40 1.49
N LEU A 90 9.82 -8.09 1.70
CA LEU A 90 8.83 -7.29 2.42
C LEU A 90 7.89 -6.56 1.47
N SER A 91 6.62 -6.94 1.50
CA SER A 91 5.51 -6.26 0.83
C SER A 91 4.48 -5.78 1.84
N HIS A 92 3.50 -5.00 1.41
CA HIS A 92 2.38 -4.61 2.27
C HIS A 92 1.00 -4.86 1.64
N LEU A 93 -0.01 -4.91 2.50
CA LEU A 93 -1.40 -5.22 2.16
C LEU A 93 -2.33 -4.04 2.39
N ASP A 94 -1.98 -3.15 3.32
CA ASP A 94 -2.72 -1.92 3.54
C ASP A 94 -2.55 -0.99 2.35
N VAL A 95 -3.57 -0.16 2.12
CA VAL A 95 -3.61 0.76 1.00
C VAL A 95 -4.13 2.11 1.45
N VAL A 96 -3.68 3.19 0.80
CA VAL A 96 -4.26 4.52 1.02
C VAL A 96 -5.74 4.62 0.61
N PRO A 97 -6.50 5.57 1.19
CA PRO A 97 -7.87 5.89 0.78
C PRO A 97 -7.99 6.18 -0.73
N ALA A 98 -9.18 5.94 -1.27
CA ALA A 98 -9.51 6.28 -2.65
C ALA A 98 -10.84 7.05 -2.69
N ASN A 99 -10.87 8.19 -3.38
CA ASN A 99 -12.09 8.93 -3.66
C ASN A 99 -12.78 8.31 -4.89
N ALA A 100 -13.90 7.63 -4.72
CA ALA A 100 -14.60 6.97 -5.82
C ALA A 100 -15.02 7.93 -6.96
N GLU A 101 -15.21 9.22 -6.67
CA GLU A 101 -15.56 10.24 -7.69
C GLU A 101 -14.42 10.51 -8.67
N GLU A 102 -13.17 10.23 -8.29
CA GLU A 102 -11.98 10.41 -9.13
C GLU A 102 -11.67 9.18 -9.99
N TRP A 103 -12.46 8.10 -9.87
CA TRP A 103 -12.22 6.83 -10.54
C TRP A 103 -13.27 6.53 -11.60
N GLU A 104 -12.82 6.03 -12.75
CA GLU A 104 -13.71 5.53 -13.82
C GLU A 104 -14.50 4.26 -13.40
N SER A 105 -13.90 3.45 -12.54
CA SER A 105 -14.49 2.23 -11.96
C SER A 105 -14.27 2.20 -10.45
N PRO A 106 -15.17 1.63 -9.64
CA PRO A 106 -15.00 1.63 -8.19
C PRO A 106 -13.63 1.04 -7.79
N PRO A 107 -12.87 1.71 -6.88
CA PRO A 107 -11.47 1.38 -6.63
C PRO A 107 -11.25 -0.03 -6.08
N PHE A 108 -12.24 -0.60 -5.39
CA PHE A 108 -12.22 -1.94 -4.82
C PHE A 108 -13.13 -2.93 -5.57
N ALA A 109 -13.52 -2.60 -6.79
CA ALA A 109 -14.15 -3.53 -7.74
C ALA A 109 -13.22 -3.64 -8.96
N PRO A 110 -12.13 -4.41 -8.84
CA PRO A 110 -11.03 -4.34 -9.79
C PRO A 110 -11.43 -4.89 -11.15
N GLN A 111 -10.88 -4.31 -12.20
CA GLN A 111 -11.23 -4.63 -13.59
C GLN A 111 -10.01 -4.65 -14.50
N THR A 112 -10.03 -5.56 -15.47
CA THR A 112 -9.07 -5.55 -16.58
C THR A 112 -9.64 -4.72 -17.73
N ARG A 113 -8.94 -3.64 -18.12
CA ARG A 113 -9.28 -2.82 -19.30
C ARG A 113 -8.06 -2.65 -20.19
N ALA A 114 -8.19 -3.00 -21.46
CA ALA A 114 -7.13 -2.87 -22.48
C ALA A 114 -5.76 -3.44 -22.02
N GLY A 115 -5.78 -4.65 -21.42
CA GLY A 115 -4.58 -5.33 -20.94
C GLY A 115 -3.96 -4.75 -19.67
N ARG A 116 -4.67 -3.88 -18.94
CA ARG A 116 -4.24 -3.32 -17.65
C ARG A 116 -5.25 -3.67 -16.57
N ILE A 117 -4.77 -3.98 -15.37
CA ILE A 117 -5.59 -4.19 -14.18
C ILE A 117 -5.72 -2.86 -13.44
N TYR A 118 -6.97 -2.47 -13.16
CA TYR A 118 -7.29 -1.27 -12.38
C TYR A 118 -7.92 -1.66 -11.06
N GLY A 119 -7.35 -1.15 -9.97
CA GLY A 119 -7.86 -1.29 -8.61
C GLY A 119 -6.89 -0.61 -7.64
N ARG A 120 -7.39 -0.10 -6.52
CA ARG A 120 -6.54 0.46 -5.45
C ARG A 120 -5.71 -0.69 -4.87
N GLY A 121 -4.38 -0.54 -4.91
CA GLY A 121 -3.44 -1.57 -4.53
C GLY A 121 -2.70 -2.24 -5.70
N ALA A 122 -3.12 -1.98 -6.94
CA ALA A 122 -2.65 -2.77 -8.09
C ALA A 122 -1.16 -2.60 -8.40
N ILE A 123 -0.62 -1.40 -8.14
CA ILE A 123 0.81 -1.09 -8.30
C ILE A 123 1.53 -1.14 -6.95
N ASP A 124 0.90 -0.56 -5.94
CA ASP A 124 1.44 -0.34 -4.59
C ASP A 124 0.41 -0.92 -3.59
N ASP A 125 0.65 -2.10 -3.01
CA ASP A 125 1.74 -3.07 -3.32
C ASP A 125 1.20 -4.49 -3.56
N LYS A 126 -0.11 -4.64 -3.77
CA LYS A 126 -0.74 -5.97 -3.96
C LYS A 126 -0.28 -6.63 -5.26
N GLY A 127 0.04 -5.86 -6.31
CA GLY A 127 0.58 -6.36 -7.57
C GLY A 127 1.96 -7.02 -7.39
N PRO A 128 2.98 -6.27 -6.92
CA PRO A 128 4.31 -6.83 -6.67
C PRO A 128 4.29 -7.94 -5.62
N LEU A 129 3.41 -7.88 -4.60
CA LEU A 129 3.19 -8.98 -3.66
C LEU A 129 2.77 -10.28 -4.36
N ILE A 130 1.77 -10.23 -5.24
CA ILE A 130 1.35 -11.42 -6.01
C ILE A 130 2.48 -11.90 -6.92
N ALA A 131 3.21 -10.99 -7.56
CA ALA A 131 4.35 -11.35 -8.40
C ALA A 131 5.44 -12.12 -7.62
N THR A 132 5.81 -11.65 -6.42
CA THR A 132 6.82 -12.30 -5.57
C THR A 132 6.34 -13.64 -5.01
N LEU A 133 5.05 -13.75 -4.70
CA LEU A 133 4.44 -15.01 -4.27
C LEU A 133 4.57 -16.10 -5.34
N TYR A 134 4.24 -15.77 -6.59
CA TYR A 134 4.33 -16.70 -7.71
C TYR A 134 5.77 -16.95 -8.20
N ALA A 135 6.65 -15.95 -8.10
CA ALA A 135 8.08 -16.16 -8.32
C ALA A 135 8.66 -17.16 -7.32
N THR A 136 8.24 -17.10 -6.06
CA THR A 136 8.65 -18.06 -5.02
C THR A 136 8.13 -19.47 -5.32
N LEU A 137 6.91 -19.59 -5.82
CA LEU A 137 6.36 -20.87 -6.27
C LEU A 137 7.15 -21.45 -7.46
N ALA A 138 7.37 -20.66 -8.50
CA ALA A 138 8.15 -21.08 -9.67
C ALA A 138 9.58 -21.49 -9.29
N LEU A 139 10.19 -20.78 -8.33
CA LEU A 139 11.48 -21.16 -7.77
C LEU A 139 11.39 -22.50 -7.03
N ALA A 140 10.40 -22.69 -6.17
CA ALA A 140 10.20 -23.94 -5.44
C ALA A 140 10.03 -25.17 -6.36
N GLU A 141 9.37 -25.00 -7.50
CA GLU A 141 9.19 -26.08 -8.49
C GLU A 141 10.44 -26.37 -9.35
N THR A 142 11.40 -25.45 -9.41
CA THR A 142 12.60 -25.58 -10.27
C THR A 142 13.86 -25.97 -9.50
N ILE A 143 13.89 -25.77 -8.19
CA ILE A 143 15.03 -26.18 -7.36
C ILE A 143 15.02 -27.70 -7.11
N SER A 144 16.17 -28.33 -7.29
CA SER A 144 16.37 -29.76 -7.02
C SER A 144 16.93 -30.04 -5.62
N GLN A 145 17.34 -29.00 -4.89
CA GLN A 145 17.87 -29.05 -3.54
C GLN A 145 17.34 -27.83 -2.75
N PRO A 146 17.22 -27.92 -1.42
CA PRO A 146 16.83 -26.77 -0.60
C PRO A 146 17.76 -25.59 -0.83
N LEU A 147 17.19 -24.38 -0.83
CA LEU A 147 17.97 -23.15 -0.87
C LEU A 147 18.87 -23.03 0.38
N PRO A 148 20.02 -22.33 0.31
CA PRO A 148 20.90 -22.18 1.48
C PRO A 148 20.21 -21.52 2.69
N HIS A 149 19.24 -20.65 2.43
CA HIS A 149 18.47 -19.90 3.41
C HIS A 149 16.98 -20.05 3.15
N THR A 150 16.18 -19.92 4.20
CA THR A 150 14.72 -19.88 4.07
C THR A 150 14.30 -18.57 3.40
N VAL A 151 13.45 -18.64 2.38
CA VAL A 151 12.86 -17.43 1.78
C VAL A 151 11.57 -17.12 2.52
N THR A 152 11.48 -15.92 3.09
CA THR A 152 10.32 -15.48 3.88
C THR A 152 9.66 -14.29 3.20
N LEU A 153 8.48 -14.51 2.63
CA LEU A 153 7.61 -13.43 2.18
C LEU A 153 6.92 -12.83 3.41
N MET A 154 7.05 -11.51 3.58
CA MET A 154 6.52 -10.76 4.71
C MET A 154 5.43 -9.83 4.21
N PHE A 155 4.24 -9.91 4.80
CA PHE A 155 3.07 -9.13 4.42
C PHE A 155 2.75 -8.13 5.54
N GLY A 156 3.29 -6.92 5.43
CA GLY A 156 3.00 -5.80 6.31
C GLY A 156 1.54 -5.33 6.18
N CYS A 157 0.98 -4.82 7.28
CA CYS A 157 -0.44 -4.45 7.35
C CYS A 157 -0.66 -2.97 7.72
N ASN A 158 0.39 -2.15 7.72
CA ASN A 158 0.33 -0.75 8.15
C ASN A 158 1.55 0.05 7.65
N GLU A 159 2.04 -0.23 6.45
CA GLU A 159 3.17 0.50 5.87
C GLU A 159 2.79 1.98 5.67
N GLU A 160 1.66 2.21 5.00
CA GLU A 160 1.19 3.50 4.48
C GLU A 160 0.84 4.51 5.59
N SER A 161 0.74 4.03 6.84
CA SER A 161 0.30 4.81 8.01
C SER A 161 1.26 4.73 9.19
N GLY A 162 2.55 4.44 8.92
CA GLY A 162 3.64 4.64 9.89
C GLY A 162 4.32 3.36 10.38
N CYS A 163 4.16 2.26 9.65
CA CYS A 163 4.87 0.99 9.79
C CYS A 163 4.80 0.38 11.20
N GLN A 164 3.65 0.49 11.89
CA GLN A 164 3.50 -0.11 13.22
C GLN A 164 3.56 -1.64 13.16
N CYS A 165 3.15 -2.24 12.03
CA CYS A 165 3.32 -3.65 11.72
C CYS A 165 4.77 -4.14 11.90
N ILE A 166 5.73 -3.44 11.29
CA ILE A 166 7.16 -3.78 11.36
C ILE A 166 7.74 -3.47 12.74
N LYS A 167 7.35 -2.34 13.35
CA LYS A 167 7.76 -2.02 14.73
C LYS A 167 7.30 -3.08 15.72
N TYR A 168 6.07 -3.59 15.56
CA TYR A 168 5.55 -4.71 16.35
C TYR A 168 6.35 -5.98 16.09
N TYR A 169 6.55 -6.35 14.82
CA TYR A 169 7.33 -7.53 14.44
C TYR A 169 8.72 -7.53 15.07
N LEU A 170 9.47 -6.43 14.95
CA LEU A 170 10.85 -6.31 15.47
C LEU A 170 10.93 -6.36 17.01
N ARG A 171 9.82 -6.14 17.72
CA ARG A 171 9.76 -6.32 19.19
C ARG A 171 9.52 -7.76 19.60
N HIS A 172 8.94 -8.58 18.73
CA HIS A 172 8.47 -9.94 19.06
C HIS A 172 9.22 -11.06 18.32
N ARG A 173 9.94 -10.73 17.25
CA ARG A 173 10.61 -11.66 16.34
C ARG A 173 11.98 -11.13 15.95
N ARG A 174 12.85 -12.04 15.50
CA ARG A 174 14.15 -11.68 14.93
C ARG A 174 13.95 -11.25 13.47
N PRO A 175 14.62 -10.18 13.00
CA PRO A 175 14.59 -9.83 11.59
C PRO A 175 15.27 -10.91 10.74
N PRO A 176 14.89 -11.05 9.46
CA PRO A 176 15.67 -11.79 8.48
C PRO A 176 17.13 -11.30 8.43
N LYS A 177 18.03 -12.18 7.98
CA LYS A 177 19.47 -11.87 7.85
C LYS A 177 19.71 -10.73 6.86
N SER A 178 18.94 -10.73 5.78
CA SER A 178 18.91 -9.72 4.73
C SER A 178 17.57 -9.79 4.01
N GLY A 179 17.27 -8.80 3.19
CA GLY A 179 16.06 -8.80 2.39
C GLY A 179 15.97 -7.62 1.45
N PHE A 180 14.87 -7.57 0.71
CA PHE A 180 14.50 -6.44 -0.15
C PHE A 180 12.98 -6.26 -0.12
N SER A 181 12.51 -5.14 -0.66
CA SER A 181 11.09 -4.91 -0.91
C SER A 181 10.85 -4.81 -2.42
N PRO A 182 9.80 -5.44 -2.97
CA PRO A 182 9.43 -5.30 -4.38
C PRO A 182 8.58 -4.05 -4.65
N ASP A 183 8.32 -3.23 -3.62
CA ASP A 183 7.43 -2.06 -3.61
C ASP A 183 8.10 -0.80 -4.19
N ALA A 184 8.95 -0.99 -5.21
CA ALA A 184 9.80 0.06 -5.75
C ALA A 184 10.06 -0.17 -7.24
N GLU A 185 10.65 0.83 -7.89
CA GLU A 185 10.95 0.78 -9.31
C GLU A 185 12.21 -0.05 -9.61
N PHE A 186 12.17 -0.77 -10.74
CA PHE A 186 13.34 -1.42 -11.31
C PHE A 186 14.29 -0.40 -11.95
N PRO A 187 15.63 -0.64 -11.97
CA PRO A 187 16.28 -1.92 -11.69
C PRO A 187 16.58 -2.21 -10.22
N LEU A 188 16.96 -1.22 -9.40
CA LEU A 188 17.19 -1.38 -7.97
C LEU A 188 17.30 -0.01 -7.29
N ILE A 189 16.57 0.16 -6.18
CA ILE A 189 16.75 1.29 -5.27
C ILE A 189 17.60 0.82 -4.08
N ILE A 190 18.78 1.45 -3.90
CA ILE A 190 19.73 1.12 -2.81
C ILE A 190 19.69 2.13 -1.67
N GLY A 191 18.86 3.17 -1.76
CA GLY A 191 18.75 4.20 -0.75
C GLY A 191 17.47 5.01 -0.91
N GLU A 192 16.83 5.30 0.22
CA GLU A 192 15.63 6.10 0.33
C GLU A 192 15.93 7.44 0.98
N LYS A 193 15.19 8.49 0.60
CA LYS A 193 15.27 9.78 1.30
C LYS A 193 14.59 9.68 2.67
N GLY A 194 15.04 10.48 3.63
CA GLY A 194 14.33 10.64 4.89
C GLY A 194 12.97 11.31 4.66
N ILE A 195 11.91 10.75 5.25
CA ILE A 195 10.55 11.28 5.19
C ILE A 195 10.26 12.01 6.52
N ILE A 196 9.80 13.25 6.43
CA ILE A 196 9.37 14.06 7.57
C ILE A 196 7.95 14.53 7.31
N HIS A 197 7.04 14.23 8.23
CA HIS A 197 5.71 14.82 8.27
C HIS A 197 5.65 15.80 9.46
N PHE A 198 5.15 17.01 9.21
CA PHE A 198 4.88 18.00 10.25
C PHE A 198 3.54 18.66 10.00
N SER A 199 2.90 19.10 11.08
CA SER A 199 1.64 19.85 11.04
C SER A 199 1.93 21.31 11.36
N LEU A 200 1.36 22.21 10.55
CA LEU A 200 1.33 23.63 10.84
C LEU A 200 -0.08 23.98 11.32
N GLU A 201 -0.15 24.48 12.54
CA GLU A 201 -1.38 24.97 13.15
C GLU A 201 -1.12 26.39 13.63
N ASP A 202 -2.08 27.28 13.40
CA ASP A 202 -2.02 28.65 13.85
C ASP A 202 -3.43 29.10 14.22
N ASP A 203 -3.50 30.07 15.14
CA ASP A 203 -4.73 30.74 15.53
C ASP A 203 -4.77 32.09 14.82
N TRP A 204 -4.99 32.04 13.51
CA TRP A 204 -5.06 33.26 12.71
C TRP A 204 -6.23 34.11 13.19
N PRO A 205 -5.99 35.37 13.61
CA PRO A 205 -7.08 36.25 13.99
C PRO A 205 -7.99 36.47 12.79
N ASP A 206 -9.30 36.53 13.05
CA ASP A 206 -10.27 36.94 12.04
C ASP A 206 -9.82 38.27 11.42
N SER A 207 -9.81 38.35 10.09
CA SER A 207 -9.45 39.60 9.42
C SER A 207 -10.48 40.68 9.79
N GLU A 208 -10.04 41.83 10.32
CA GLU A 208 -10.90 43.00 10.58
C GLU A 208 -11.39 43.70 9.29
N ALA A 209 -11.32 43.04 8.12
CA ALA A 209 -11.74 43.58 6.85
C ALA A 209 -13.28 43.71 6.78
N GLY A 210 -13.81 44.68 7.51
CA GLY A 210 -15.19 45.14 7.41
C GLY A 210 -15.46 45.54 5.96
N GLY A 211 -16.27 44.74 5.27
CA GLY A 211 -16.65 44.99 3.87
C GLY A 211 -16.36 43.84 2.89
N ALA A 212 -15.68 42.76 3.31
CA ALA A 212 -15.55 41.59 2.44
C ALA A 212 -16.94 40.97 2.15
N PRO A 213 -17.29 40.66 0.88
CA PRO A 213 -18.60 40.11 0.53
C PRO A 213 -18.77 38.65 1.00
N LEU A 214 -17.68 37.92 1.19
CA LEU A 214 -17.64 36.52 1.58
C LEU A 214 -16.66 36.30 2.73
N THR A 215 -17.00 35.37 3.63
CA THR A 215 -16.13 34.85 4.68
C THR A 215 -15.86 33.37 4.45
N LEU A 216 -14.60 32.96 4.42
CA LEU A 216 -14.22 31.54 4.41
C LEU A 216 -14.49 30.95 5.80
N LEU A 217 -15.31 29.90 5.87
CA LEU A 217 -15.60 29.20 7.13
C LEU A 217 -14.70 27.98 7.31
N ILE A 218 -14.53 27.20 6.24
CA ILE A 218 -13.68 26.01 6.24
C ILE A 218 -13.20 25.77 4.82
N ALA A 219 -11.93 25.40 4.70
CA ALA A 219 -11.36 24.79 3.50
C ALA A 219 -10.82 23.41 3.86
N THR A 220 -10.98 22.44 2.97
CA THR A 220 -10.53 21.07 3.20
C THR A 220 -10.02 20.51 1.88
N ALA A 221 -8.82 19.93 1.90
CA ALA A 221 -8.20 19.30 0.74
C ALA A 221 -7.27 18.17 1.21
N GLY A 222 -7.16 17.13 0.39
CA GLY A 222 -6.29 15.98 0.66
C GLY A 222 -6.88 14.97 1.63
N SER A 223 -6.32 13.76 1.59
CA SER A 223 -6.75 12.63 2.43
C SER A 223 -5.59 11.87 3.07
N ALA A 224 -4.36 12.05 2.58
CA ALA A 224 -3.15 11.43 3.09
C ALA A 224 -1.95 12.36 2.82
N ALA A 225 -0.95 12.35 3.69
CA ALA A 225 0.22 13.24 3.59
C ALA A 225 1.14 12.88 2.42
N ASN A 226 1.11 11.62 1.97
CA ASN A 226 1.90 11.09 0.86
C ASN A 226 1.20 11.18 -0.51
N ILE A 227 0.06 11.89 -0.62
CA ILE A 227 -0.71 12.01 -1.87
C ILE A 227 -1.01 13.48 -2.18
N ILE A 228 -0.81 13.88 -3.44
CA ILE A 228 -1.23 15.20 -3.93
C ILE A 228 -2.77 15.25 -3.96
N PRO A 229 -3.43 16.23 -3.32
CA PRO A 229 -4.89 16.36 -3.33
C PRO A 229 -5.46 16.48 -4.75
N GLY A 230 -6.37 15.57 -5.14
CA GLY A 230 -7.08 15.64 -6.42
C GLY A 230 -8.20 16.69 -6.44
N ALA A 231 -8.73 17.07 -5.28
CA ALA A 231 -9.79 18.05 -5.13
C ALA A 231 -9.67 18.85 -3.81
N ALA A 232 -10.29 20.03 -3.80
CA ALA A 232 -10.45 20.88 -2.62
C ALA A 232 -11.90 21.37 -2.50
N LYS A 233 -12.40 21.49 -1.27
CA LYS A 233 -13.74 22.00 -0.96
C LYS A 233 -13.62 23.18 0.00
N ALA A 234 -14.44 24.20 -0.21
CA ALA A 234 -14.52 25.35 0.69
C ALA A 234 -15.98 25.71 0.98
N LYS A 235 -16.27 26.06 2.23
CA LYS A 235 -17.57 26.59 2.65
C LYS A 235 -17.43 28.08 2.92
N LEU A 236 -18.22 28.87 2.21
CA LEU A 236 -18.23 30.33 2.31
C LEU A 236 -19.54 30.80 2.93
N ARG A 237 -19.48 31.87 3.73
CA ARG A 237 -20.64 32.63 4.20
C ARG A 237 -20.72 33.94 3.46
N VAL A 238 -21.91 34.31 3.01
CA VAL A 238 -22.16 35.62 2.39
C VAL A 238 -22.43 36.62 3.51
N ASN A 239 -21.67 37.70 3.56
CA ASN A 239 -21.78 38.70 4.62
C ASN A 239 -22.90 39.71 4.32
N HIS A 240 -23.06 40.10 3.05
CA HIS A 240 -24.06 41.07 2.60
C HIS A 240 -24.63 40.70 1.21
N GLY A 241 -25.93 40.94 1.02
CA GLY A 241 -26.60 40.70 -0.27
C GLY A 241 -27.00 39.24 -0.53
N PRO A 242 -27.62 38.96 -1.69
CA PRO A 242 -28.00 37.61 -2.08
C PRO A 242 -26.76 36.76 -2.41
N ALA A 243 -26.87 35.45 -2.19
CA ALA A 243 -25.78 34.54 -2.55
C ALA A 243 -25.46 34.62 -4.06
N PRO A 244 -24.17 34.72 -4.43
CA PRO A 244 -23.78 34.74 -5.83
C PRO A 244 -24.20 33.43 -6.52
N GLN A 245 -24.77 33.53 -7.72
CA GLN A 245 -25.17 32.35 -8.50
C GLN A 245 -23.97 31.55 -9.04
N SER A 246 -22.77 32.15 -9.08
CA SER A 246 -21.51 31.54 -9.45
C SER A 246 -20.35 32.29 -8.78
N LEU A 247 -19.29 31.57 -8.40
CA LEU A 247 -18.05 32.15 -7.88
C LEU A 247 -17.07 32.58 -9.01
N GLY A 248 -17.45 32.38 -10.28
CA GLY A 248 -16.57 32.64 -11.44
C GLY A 248 -15.42 31.63 -11.57
N GLN A 249 -14.35 32.01 -12.28
CA GLN A 249 -13.11 31.20 -12.34
C GLN A 249 -12.34 31.36 -11.03
N VAL A 250 -12.26 30.29 -10.25
CA VAL A 250 -11.27 30.18 -9.17
C VAL A 250 -9.93 29.82 -9.81
N ARG A 251 -8.94 30.71 -9.70
CA ARG A 251 -7.57 30.46 -10.17
C ARG A 251 -6.70 30.13 -8.96
N ALA A 252 -6.10 28.95 -8.95
CA ALA A 252 -5.01 28.66 -8.06
C ALA A 252 -3.71 29.17 -8.72
N GLN A 253 -2.95 30.00 -8.01
CA GLN A 253 -1.58 30.37 -8.38
C GLN A 253 -0.68 29.93 -7.25
N THR A 254 0.31 29.10 -7.57
CA THR A 254 1.43 28.83 -6.67
C THR A 254 2.39 30.01 -6.79
N HIS A 255 2.55 30.78 -5.72
CA HIS A 255 3.64 31.74 -5.62
C HIS A 255 4.85 31.01 -5.05
N ASP A 256 5.98 31.07 -5.76
CA ASP A 256 7.24 30.39 -5.39
C ASP A 256 7.90 30.97 -4.12
N ASP A 257 7.25 31.89 -3.42
CA ASP A 257 7.78 32.60 -2.25
C ASP A 257 7.47 31.93 -0.90
N CYS A 258 7.19 30.62 -0.88
CA CYS A 258 7.22 29.86 0.37
C CYS A 258 8.67 29.49 0.69
N LEU A 259 9.33 30.34 1.48
CA LEU A 259 10.52 29.98 2.25
C LEU A 259 10.17 28.79 3.15
N LEU A 260 10.56 27.59 2.70
CA LEU A 260 10.77 26.45 3.59
C LEU A 260 11.91 26.84 4.54
N LEU A 261 11.57 27.08 5.81
CA LEU A 261 12.52 27.02 6.93
C LEU A 261 12.73 25.56 7.33
#